data_AF-A0A7Y6UJD0-F1
#
_entry.id   AF-A0A7Y6UJD0-F1
#
_cell.length_a   1.000
_cell.length_b   1.000
_cell.length_c   1.000
_cell.angle_alpha   90.00
_cell.angle_beta   90.00
_cell.angle_gamma   90.00
#
_symmetry.space_group_name_H-M   'P 1'
#
loop_
_entity.id
_entity.type
_entity.pdbx_description
1 polymer ?
#
loop_
_entity_poly.entity_id
_entity_poly.type
_entity_poly.pdbx_seq_one_letter_code
_entity_poly.pdbx_strand_id
1 'polypeptide(L)'
;MAEPAKPDAETRDHLLATLADLIARGGPAPFLLEPVEPGAAAFPEPWQPSRAGVKLLLRRLLWHADIEREVEIDDRRFGGAPPTERKPATRVELVEVHATKALFALGFIGDDDIVGTLAHEVGAIHAVLHRPDESDPYRTAEPPVLVVEHDSDPERGSIATVYLGLGVLAANAAYQQYSRGGKFNGAYVPLEYDVLNAGAVPMSELAFLLAVQAVVRDEDAPPAGLGGPQRDEVAGWMKALADAGGQAALCERLGISIADADAAVSRPEVVPFEDVELEEDAPVQRNAFRWQTNRGGVGLVAGTVLGIGLAFGVSRGLMPLTAFGGATTGHLIGRRVRTPRCSACATIVRPDATTCWRCGAALRGDIHSLNERLVAEERLEQQQSPKQHDDQA
;
A
#
# COMPACT_ATOMS: atom_id res chain seq x y z
N MET A 1 -10.21 -9.05 -30.36
CA MET A 1 -9.44 -9.43 -29.17
C MET A 1 -9.91 -10.80 -28.73
N ALA A 2 -8.97 -11.67 -28.36
CA ALA A 2 -9.29 -12.96 -27.75
C ALA A 2 -9.80 -12.72 -26.31
N GLU A 3 -10.60 -13.65 -25.79
CA GLU A 3 -11.01 -13.66 -24.38
C GLU A 3 -9.77 -13.57 -23.47
N PRO A 4 -9.79 -12.74 -22.41
CA PRO A 4 -8.69 -12.69 -21.46
C PRO A 4 -8.48 -14.06 -20.78
N ALA A 5 -7.21 -14.43 -20.54
CA ALA A 5 -6.88 -15.78 -20.05
C ALA A 5 -7.10 -15.98 -18.54
N LYS A 6 -7.29 -14.89 -17.78
CA LYS A 6 -7.55 -14.90 -16.33
C LYS A 6 -8.57 -13.82 -15.98
N PRO A 7 -9.45 -14.04 -14.98
CA PRO A 7 -9.58 -15.25 -14.17
C PRO A 7 -10.12 -16.47 -14.93
N ASP A 8 -9.82 -17.67 -14.41
CA ASP A 8 -10.40 -18.92 -14.93
C ASP A 8 -11.89 -19.06 -14.57
N ALA A 9 -12.55 -20.07 -15.13
CA ALA A 9 -13.99 -20.24 -14.97
C ALA A 9 -14.44 -20.43 -13.52
N GLU A 10 -13.71 -21.22 -12.74
CA GLU A 10 -14.02 -21.47 -11.32
C GLU A 10 -13.88 -20.19 -10.50
N THR A 11 -12.79 -19.45 -10.72
CA THR A 11 -12.57 -18.14 -10.08
C THR A 11 -13.66 -17.15 -10.47
N ARG A 12 -14.05 -17.07 -11.76
CA ARG A 12 -15.16 -16.21 -12.21
C ARG A 12 -16.47 -16.57 -11.51
N ASP A 13 -16.75 -17.85 -11.34
CA ASP A 13 -17.97 -18.31 -10.69
C ASP A 13 -18.00 -17.93 -9.21
N HIS A 14 -16.87 -18.06 -8.52
CA HIS A 14 -16.70 -17.61 -7.13
C HIS A 14 -16.84 -16.09 -6.98
N LEU A 15 -16.20 -15.31 -7.86
CA LEU A 15 -16.30 -13.85 -7.86
C LEU A 15 -17.75 -13.37 -8.06
N LEU A 16 -18.48 -13.96 -9.01
CA LEU A 16 -19.88 -13.64 -9.26
C LEU A 16 -20.78 -14.06 -8.10
N ALA A 17 -20.54 -15.23 -7.50
CA ALA A 17 -21.30 -15.68 -6.33
C ALA A 17 -21.10 -14.75 -5.13
N THR A 18 -19.85 -14.33 -4.88
CA THR A 18 -19.52 -13.39 -3.80
C THR A 18 -20.14 -12.02 -4.05
N LEU A 19 -20.06 -11.50 -5.27
CA LEU A 19 -20.70 -10.23 -5.64
C LEU A 19 -22.22 -10.30 -5.51
N ALA A 20 -22.85 -11.40 -5.94
CA ALA A 20 -24.29 -11.63 -5.79
C ALA A 20 -24.71 -11.67 -4.32
N ASP A 21 -23.94 -12.30 -3.44
CA ASP A 21 -24.21 -12.29 -1.98
C ASP A 21 -24.10 -10.88 -1.38
N LEU A 22 -23.12 -10.07 -1.80
CA LEU A 22 -23.03 -8.67 -1.37
C LEU A 22 -24.25 -7.85 -1.82
N ILE A 23 -24.68 -8.01 -3.08
CA ILE A 23 -25.88 -7.36 -3.63
C ILE A 23 -27.15 -7.83 -2.91
N ALA A 24 -27.27 -9.13 -2.62
CA ALA A 24 -28.43 -9.67 -1.92
C ALA A 24 -28.58 -9.09 -0.50
N ARG A 25 -27.48 -8.73 0.15
CA ARG A 25 -27.45 -8.18 1.51
C ARG A 25 -27.61 -6.67 1.56
N GLY A 26 -26.91 -5.93 0.69
CA GLY A 26 -26.93 -4.46 0.68
C GLY A 26 -27.94 -3.86 -0.31
N GLY A 27 -28.56 -4.68 -1.16
CA GLY A 27 -29.39 -4.25 -2.28
C GLY A 27 -28.55 -3.86 -3.52
N PRO A 28 -29.18 -3.70 -4.70
CA PRO A 28 -28.47 -3.47 -5.95
C PRO A 28 -28.02 -2.01 -6.14
N ALA A 29 -28.59 -1.05 -5.41
CA ALA A 29 -28.41 0.37 -5.69
C ALA A 29 -26.94 0.84 -5.69
N PRO A 30 -26.08 0.47 -4.71
CA PRO A 30 -24.67 0.88 -4.74
C PRO A 30 -23.92 0.35 -5.97
N PHE A 31 -24.19 -0.90 -6.37
CA PHE A 31 -23.56 -1.54 -7.52
C PHE A 31 -23.95 -0.87 -8.84
N LEU A 32 -25.17 -0.31 -8.89
CA LEU A 32 -25.71 0.38 -10.05
C LEU A 32 -25.33 1.87 -10.10
N LEU A 33 -24.53 2.38 -9.15
CA LEU A 33 -23.98 3.74 -9.23
C LEU A 33 -22.77 3.82 -10.16
N GLU A 34 -22.57 5.00 -10.76
CA GLU A 34 -21.36 5.28 -11.54
C GLU A 34 -20.11 5.02 -10.70
N PRO A 35 -19.10 4.28 -11.22
CA PRO A 35 -17.84 4.10 -10.50
C PRO A 35 -17.15 5.44 -10.25
N VAL A 36 -16.49 5.55 -9.09
CA VAL A 36 -15.76 6.77 -8.70
C VAL A 36 -14.51 6.91 -9.56
N GLU A 37 -14.46 7.96 -10.38
CA GLU A 37 -13.28 8.32 -11.15
C GLU A 37 -12.21 8.98 -10.25
N PRO A 38 -10.93 8.58 -10.32
CA PRO A 38 -9.85 9.30 -9.65
C PRO A 38 -9.70 10.74 -10.17
N GLY A 39 -9.59 11.70 -9.26
CA GLY A 39 -9.28 13.08 -9.61
C GLY A 39 -9.89 14.11 -8.66
N ALA A 40 -9.61 15.38 -8.91
CA ALA A 40 -10.05 16.49 -8.06
C ALA A 40 -11.58 16.67 -8.02
N ALA A 41 -12.31 16.15 -9.02
CA ALA A 41 -13.77 16.16 -9.01
C ALA A 41 -14.34 15.22 -7.94
N ALA A 42 -13.74 14.03 -7.77
CA ALA A 42 -14.16 13.06 -6.76
C ALA A 42 -13.49 13.29 -5.38
N PHE A 43 -12.33 13.95 -5.36
CA PHE A 43 -11.52 14.23 -4.18
C PHE A 43 -11.08 15.70 -4.19
N PRO A 44 -11.98 16.65 -3.92
CA PRO A 44 -11.67 18.08 -3.97
C PRO A 44 -10.84 18.56 -2.77
N GLU A 45 -10.77 17.76 -1.71
CA GLU A 45 -10.03 18.10 -0.50
C GLU A 45 -8.52 18.24 -0.74
N PRO A 46 -7.83 19.15 -0.03
CA PRO A 46 -6.38 19.19 -0.04
C PRO A 46 -5.80 17.89 0.53
N TRP A 47 -4.81 17.34 -0.17
CA TRP A 47 -4.11 16.12 0.24
C TRP A 47 -2.72 16.42 0.80
N GLN A 48 -2.38 15.77 1.92
CA GLN A 48 -1.04 15.72 2.48
C GLN A 48 -0.76 14.30 2.98
N PRO A 49 0.49 13.78 2.88
CA PRO A 49 0.86 12.46 3.41
C PRO A 49 1.00 12.49 4.94
N SER A 50 -0.11 12.79 5.61
CA SER A 50 -0.25 12.92 7.07
C SER A 50 -1.39 12.04 7.59
N ARG A 51 -1.46 11.83 8.90
CA ARG A 51 -2.58 11.13 9.55
C ARG A 51 -3.90 11.84 9.24
N ALA A 52 -3.92 13.17 9.33
CA ALA A 52 -5.09 13.99 8.99
C ALA A 52 -5.51 13.82 7.52
N GLY A 53 -4.54 13.81 6.60
CA GLY A 53 -4.80 13.55 5.18
C GLY A 53 -5.41 12.17 4.94
N VAL A 54 -4.85 11.10 5.55
CA VAL A 54 -5.39 9.74 5.42
C VAL A 54 -6.81 9.66 5.98
N LYS A 55 -7.07 10.29 7.14
CA LYS A 55 -8.41 10.38 7.72
C LYS A 55 -9.39 11.06 6.76
N LEU A 56 -8.95 12.14 6.11
CA LEU A 56 -9.77 12.89 5.16
C LEU A 56 -10.12 12.07 3.91
N LEU A 57 -9.15 11.35 3.35
CA LEU A 57 -9.39 10.42 2.23
C LEU A 57 -10.36 9.30 2.62
N LEU A 58 -10.18 8.68 3.79
CA LEU A 58 -11.09 7.65 4.29
C LEU A 58 -12.51 8.19 4.47
N ARG A 59 -12.66 9.39 5.06
CA ARG A 59 -13.98 10.06 5.18
C ARG A 59 -14.64 10.24 3.80
N ARG A 60 -13.87 10.70 2.80
CA ARG A 60 -14.38 10.88 1.43
C ARG A 60 -14.76 9.55 0.77
N LEU A 61 -13.97 8.50 0.96
CA LEU A 61 -14.27 7.16 0.44
C LEU A 61 -15.51 6.55 1.11
N LEU A 62 -15.68 6.72 2.43
CA LEU A 62 -16.89 6.30 3.13
C LEU A 62 -18.13 7.06 2.65
N TRP A 63 -18.00 8.36 2.35
CA TRP A 63 -19.07 9.15 1.75
C TRP A 63 -19.46 8.61 0.35
N HIS A 64 -18.47 8.27 -0.49
CA HIS A 64 -18.74 7.65 -1.80
C HIS A 64 -19.39 6.27 -1.65
N ALA A 65 -19.04 5.52 -0.61
CA ALA A 65 -19.59 4.20 -0.33
C ALA A 65 -20.95 4.22 0.40
N ASP A 66 -21.47 5.39 0.76
CA ASP A 66 -22.66 5.57 1.61
C ASP A 66 -22.56 4.81 2.96
N ILE A 67 -21.35 4.80 3.54
CA ILE A 67 -21.08 4.17 4.84
C ILE A 67 -21.01 5.25 5.92
N GLU A 68 -22.04 5.32 6.77
CA GLU A 68 -22.13 6.29 7.86
C GLU A 68 -21.28 5.86 9.07
N ARG A 69 -19.96 6.08 9.00
CA ARG A 69 -19.04 5.82 10.12
C ARG A 69 -18.02 6.94 10.27
N GLU A 70 -17.72 7.30 11.52
CA GLU A 70 -16.57 8.15 11.84
C GLU A 70 -15.26 7.38 11.62
N VAL A 71 -14.23 8.10 11.18
CA VAL A 71 -12.89 7.53 10.97
C VAL A 71 -12.01 7.82 12.18
N GLU A 72 -11.54 6.76 12.83
CA GLU A 72 -10.46 6.82 13.81
C GLU A 72 -9.19 6.19 13.24
N ILE A 73 -8.05 6.85 13.45
CA ILE A 73 -6.75 6.35 13.03
C ILE A 73 -5.86 6.17 14.26
N ASP A 74 -5.49 4.93 14.55
CA ASP A 74 -4.36 4.58 15.39
C ASP A 74 -3.06 4.74 14.60
N ASP A 75 -2.31 5.81 14.89
CA ASP A 75 -1.09 6.14 14.16
C ASP A 75 0.09 5.35 14.70
N ARG A 76 0.37 4.22 14.03
CA ARG A 76 1.45 3.29 14.36
C ARG A 76 2.67 3.50 13.47
N ARG A 77 2.86 4.70 12.90
CA ARG A 77 4.02 5.00 12.05
C ARG A 77 5.31 5.05 12.86
N PHE A 78 5.78 3.93 13.41
CA PHE A 78 7.08 3.87 14.08
C PHE A 78 8.18 3.70 13.03
N GLY A 79 8.96 4.76 12.76
CA GLY A 79 10.16 4.63 11.92
C GLY A 79 9.94 4.80 10.41
N GLY A 80 8.70 4.99 9.95
CA GLY A 80 8.34 5.00 8.53
C GLY A 80 8.52 3.65 7.86
N ALA A 81 8.45 3.60 6.53
CA ALA A 81 8.60 2.36 5.78
C ALA A 81 9.94 1.63 6.08
N PRO A 82 9.94 0.28 6.08
CA PRO A 82 11.17 -0.50 6.21
C PRO A 82 12.20 -0.06 5.15
N PRO A 83 13.48 0.18 5.50
CA PRO A 83 14.48 0.64 4.52
C PRO A 83 14.86 -0.42 3.48
N THR A 84 14.38 -1.66 3.67
CA THR A 84 14.45 -2.74 2.69
C THR A 84 13.47 -2.55 1.53
N GLU A 85 12.36 -1.87 1.77
CA GLU A 85 11.38 -1.51 0.75
C GLU A 85 11.91 -0.32 -0.04
N ARG A 86 12.28 -0.59 -1.29
CA ARG A 86 12.84 0.44 -2.17
C ARG A 86 11.77 1.40 -2.70
N LYS A 87 10.52 0.94 -2.74
CA LYS A 87 9.34 1.74 -3.02
C LYS A 87 8.22 1.28 -2.06
N PRO A 88 8.07 1.95 -0.92
CA PRO A 88 7.10 1.51 0.08
C PRO A 88 5.67 1.74 -0.41
N ALA A 89 4.82 0.74 -0.25
CA ALA A 89 3.38 0.80 -0.52
C ALA A 89 2.64 1.17 0.76
N THR A 90 1.74 2.15 0.73
CA THR A 90 1.01 2.62 1.91
C THR A 90 0.44 1.45 2.69
N ARG A 91 0.67 1.44 4.00
CA ARG A 91 0.15 0.42 4.91
C ARG A 91 -0.85 1.06 5.85
N VAL A 92 -2.12 0.81 5.56
CA VAL A 92 -3.26 1.11 6.41
C VAL A 92 -4.09 -0.16 6.50
N GLU A 93 -4.48 -0.54 7.71
CA GLU A 93 -5.25 -1.76 7.95
C GLU A 93 -6.50 -1.39 8.75
N LEU A 94 -7.67 -1.82 8.29
CA LEU A 94 -8.87 -1.83 9.11
C LEU A 94 -8.67 -2.80 10.29
N VAL A 95 -8.89 -2.31 11.51
CA VAL A 95 -8.68 -3.10 12.74
C VAL A 95 -10.02 -3.55 13.29
N GLU A 96 -10.94 -2.60 13.47
CA GLU A 96 -12.25 -2.82 14.09
C GLU A 96 -13.32 -1.95 13.43
N VAL A 97 -14.53 -2.50 13.34
CA VAL A 97 -15.73 -1.76 12.97
C VAL A 97 -16.67 -1.73 14.16
N HIS A 98 -16.99 -0.51 14.60
CA HIS A 98 -17.96 -0.23 15.66
C HIS A 98 -19.27 0.25 15.03
N ALA A 99 -20.30 0.41 15.86
CA ALA A 99 -21.60 0.92 15.40
C ALA A 99 -21.54 2.33 14.80
N THR A 100 -20.67 3.21 15.30
CA THR A 100 -20.58 4.60 14.86
C THR A 100 -19.24 4.97 14.22
N LYS A 101 -18.24 4.10 14.30
CA LYS A 101 -16.88 4.40 13.84
C LYS A 101 -16.15 3.18 13.27
N ALA A 102 -15.15 3.43 12.44
CA ALA A 102 -14.20 2.43 11.98
C ALA A 102 -12.79 2.83 12.43
N LEU A 103 -12.07 1.88 13.03
CA LEU A 103 -10.71 2.07 13.51
C LEU A 103 -9.72 1.50 12.50
N PHE A 104 -8.78 2.34 12.07
CA PHE A 104 -7.71 1.96 11.16
C PHE A 104 -6.35 2.10 11.85
N ALA A 105 -5.43 1.16 11.60
CA ALA A 105 -4.03 1.28 11.97
C ALA A 105 -3.24 1.84 10.79
N LEU A 106 -2.61 3.01 10.95
CA LEU A 106 -1.73 3.60 9.95
C LEU A 106 -0.28 3.21 10.24
N GLY A 107 0.30 2.32 9.43
CA GLY A 107 1.67 1.83 9.57
C GLY A 107 2.71 2.72 8.88
N PHE A 108 2.47 3.15 7.64
CA PHE A 108 3.27 4.17 6.94
C PHE A 108 2.56 4.61 5.66
N ILE A 109 2.93 5.79 5.15
CA ILE A 109 2.43 6.35 3.89
C ILE A 109 3.52 6.21 2.84
N GLY A 110 3.19 5.54 1.74
CA GLY A 110 4.07 5.23 0.61
C GLY A 110 4.01 6.26 -0.53
N ASP A 111 4.64 5.90 -1.66
CA ASP A 111 4.60 6.66 -2.92
C ASP A 111 3.71 5.97 -3.98
N ASP A 112 2.67 5.30 -3.52
CA ASP A 112 1.71 4.50 -4.27
C ASP A 112 0.36 5.20 -4.42
N ASP A 113 -0.58 4.56 -5.13
CA ASP A 113 -1.98 4.97 -5.19
C ASP A 113 -2.67 4.74 -3.84
N ILE A 114 -2.51 5.72 -2.96
CA ILE A 114 -3.08 5.68 -1.62
C ILE A 114 -4.60 5.63 -1.64
N VAL A 115 -5.26 6.32 -2.58
CA VAL A 115 -6.72 6.36 -2.64
C VAL A 115 -7.26 4.98 -2.97
N GLY A 116 -6.68 4.31 -3.96
CA GLY A 116 -7.05 2.93 -4.29
C GLY A 116 -6.69 1.93 -3.19
N THR A 117 -5.58 2.13 -2.47
CA THR A 117 -5.23 1.30 -1.30
C THR A 117 -6.26 1.44 -0.19
N LEU A 118 -6.65 2.66 0.15
CA LEU A 118 -7.69 2.92 1.16
C LEU A 118 -9.08 2.45 0.71
N ALA A 119 -9.36 2.41 -0.60
CA ALA A 119 -10.60 1.87 -1.13
C ALA A 119 -10.78 0.39 -0.78
N HIS A 120 -9.71 -0.42 -0.79
CA HIS A 120 -9.74 -1.82 -0.33
C HIS A 120 -10.13 -1.93 1.14
N GLU A 121 -9.57 -1.06 1.99
CA GLU A 121 -9.90 -1.03 3.42
C GLU A 121 -11.36 -0.61 3.67
N VAL A 122 -11.91 0.30 2.86
CA VAL A 122 -13.34 0.65 2.90
C VAL A 122 -14.21 -0.50 2.42
N GLY A 123 -13.78 -1.24 1.40
CA GLY A 123 -14.42 -2.48 0.99
C GLY A 123 -14.47 -3.52 2.12
N ALA A 124 -13.38 -3.65 2.88
CA ALA A 124 -13.31 -4.54 4.04
C ALA A 124 -14.34 -4.17 5.13
N ILE A 125 -14.63 -2.87 5.35
CA ILE A 125 -15.72 -2.46 6.26
C ILE A 125 -17.04 -3.08 5.82
N HIS A 126 -17.38 -2.99 4.53
CA HIS A 126 -18.62 -3.55 4.02
C HIS A 126 -18.67 -5.07 4.15
N ALA A 127 -17.56 -5.76 3.89
CA ALA A 127 -17.45 -7.21 4.06
C ALA A 127 -17.69 -7.64 5.51
N VAL A 128 -17.09 -6.92 6.47
CA VAL A 128 -17.26 -7.15 7.91
C VAL A 128 -18.71 -6.91 8.36
N LEU A 129 -19.31 -5.80 7.92
CA LEU A 129 -20.70 -5.46 8.30
C LEU A 129 -21.75 -6.44 7.76
N HIS A 130 -21.43 -7.17 6.69
CA HIS A 130 -22.35 -8.06 6.00
C HIS A 130 -21.89 -9.51 5.99
N ARG A 131 -21.17 -9.98 7.02
CA ARG A 131 -20.70 -11.38 7.11
C ARG A 131 -21.84 -12.40 6.99
N PRO A 132 -21.59 -13.58 6.41
CA PRO A 132 -22.62 -14.60 6.24
C PRO A 132 -23.16 -15.16 7.56
N ASP A 133 -22.31 -15.24 8.59
CA ASP A 133 -22.49 -16.17 9.71
C ASP A 133 -22.93 -15.54 11.05
N GLU A 134 -23.08 -14.22 11.14
CA GLU A 134 -23.51 -13.59 12.41
C GLU A 134 -25.03 -13.41 12.49
N SER A 135 -25.76 -14.52 12.58
CA SER A 135 -27.04 -14.49 13.28
C SER A 135 -26.74 -14.45 14.78
N ASP A 136 -26.59 -13.27 15.38
CA ASP A 136 -26.48 -13.15 16.83
C ASP A 136 -27.76 -13.72 17.47
N PRO A 137 -27.74 -14.92 18.07
CA PRO A 137 -28.92 -15.53 18.63
C PRO A 137 -29.31 -14.87 19.96
N TYR A 138 -28.46 -14.00 20.51
CA TYR A 138 -28.63 -13.36 21.79
C TYR A 138 -28.52 -11.86 21.62
N ARG A 139 -29.63 -11.17 21.26
CA ARG A 139 -29.73 -9.70 21.25
C ARG A 139 -28.89 -9.06 22.37
N THR A 140 -27.65 -8.71 22.10
CA THR A 140 -26.82 -8.02 23.09
C THR A 140 -27.32 -6.59 23.15
N ALA A 141 -27.42 -6.05 24.37
CA ALA A 141 -27.85 -4.67 24.57
C ALA A 141 -26.84 -3.65 24.01
N GLU A 142 -25.59 -4.07 23.82
CA GLU A 142 -24.53 -3.28 23.21
C GLU A 142 -24.27 -3.79 21.79
N PRO A 143 -24.16 -2.89 20.78
CA PRO A 143 -23.76 -3.26 19.44
C PRO A 143 -22.39 -3.95 19.47
N PRO A 144 -22.20 -5.07 18.75
CA PRO A 144 -20.93 -5.77 18.75
C PRO A 144 -19.82 -4.91 18.12
N VAL A 145 -18.62 -5.01 18.68
CA VAL A 145 -17.38 -4.58 18.02
C VAL A 145 -16.97 -5.70 17.07
N LEU A 146 -16.95 -5.42 15.78
CA LEU A 146 -16.61 -6.40 14.75
C LEU A 146 -15.12 -6.32 14.45
N VAL A 147 -14.39 -7.40 14.70
CA VAL A 147 -12.95 -7.52 14.44
C VAL A 147 -12.74 -8.13 13.07
N VAL A 148 -11.83 -7.56 12.27
CA VAL A 148 -11.52 -8.05 10.91
C VAL A 148 -10.89 -9.45 10.95
N GLU A 149 -11.50 -10.39 10.24
CA GLU A 149 -10.99 -11.75 10.00
C GLU A 149 -10.04 -11.74 8.82
N HIS A 150 -8.74 -11.83 9.11
CA HIS A 150 -7.68 -11.63 8.10
C HIS A 150 -7.65 -12.69 6.99
N ASP A 151 -8.27 -13.85 7.20
CA ASP A 151 -8.29 -14.94 6.22
C ASP A 151 -9.45 -14.81 5.21
N SER A 152 -10.50 -14.05 5.53
CA SER A 152 -11.76 -14.04 4.75
C SER A 152 -12.19 -12.65 4.30
N ASP A 153 -12.08 -11.64 5.17
CA ASP A 153 -12.57 -10.30 4.88
C ASP A 153 -11.77 -9.55 3.82
N PRO A 154 -10.42 -9.68 3.71
CA PRO A 154 -9.67 -8.91 2.72
C PRO A 154 -10.11 -9.20 1.28
N GLU A 155 -10.31 -10.47 0.92
CA GLU A 155 -10.75 -10.86 -0.42
C GLU A 155 -12.14 -10.32 -0.72
N ARG A 156 -13.09 -10.60 0.19
CA ARG A 156 -14.48 -10.13 0.07
C ARG A 156 -14.56 -8.60 0.08
N GLY A 157 -13.68 -7.94 0.82
CA GLY A 157 -13.53 -6.50 0.87
C GLY A 157 -13.06 -5.92 -0.46
N SER A 158 -12.04 -6.51 -1.07
CA SER A 158 -11.60 -6.15 -2.43
C SER A 158 -12.74 -6.29 -3.45
N ILE A 159 -13.53 -7.37 -3.39
CA ILE A 159 -14.72 -7.54 -4.25
C ILE A 159 -15.78 -6.47 -3.95
N ALA A 160 -16.01 -6.17 -2.67
CA ALA A 160 -16.95 -5.15 -2.23
C ALA A 160 -16.60 -3.74 -2.73
N THR A 161 -15.34 -3.46 -3.06
CA THR A 161 -15.00 -2.17 -3.70
C THR A 161 -15.75 -1.95 -5.00
N VAL A 162 -15.96 -2.99 -5.83
CA VAL A 162 -16.73 -2.90 -7.07
C VAL A 162 -18.21 -2.67 -6.74
N TYR A 163 -18.75 -3.41 -5.77
CA TYR A 163 -20.11 -3.22 -5.26
C TYR A 163 -20.39 -1.79 -4.80
N LEU A 164 -19.44 -1.16 -4.09
CA LEU A 164 -19.57 0.21 -3.59
C LEU A 164 -19.28 1.29 -4.64
N GLY A 165 -18.92 0.91 -5.86
CA GLY A 165 -18.48 1.82 -6.92
C GLY A 165 -17.08 2.40 -6.73
N LEU A 166 -16.28 1.85 -5.81
CA LEU A 166 -14.86 2.20 -5.60
C LEU A 166 -13.91 1.34 -6.46
N GLY A 167 -14.43 0.42 -7.28
CA GLY A 167 -13.66 -0.59 -7.99
C GLY A 167 -12.58 -0.04 -8.94
N VAL A 168 -12.80 1.12 -9.58
CA VAL A 168 -11.80 1.78 -10.45
C VAL A 168 -10.56 2.15 -9.64
N LEU A 169 -10.75 2.74 -8.46
CA LEU A 169 -9.67 3.12 -7.54
C LEU A 169 -8.91 1.87 -7.08
N ALA A 170 -9.66 0.85 -6.65
CA ALA A 170 -9.11 -0.42 -6.19
C ALA A 170 -8.30 -1.15 -7.28
N ALA A 171 -8.79 -1.18 -8.53
CA ALA A 171 -8.11 -1.83 -9.67
C ALA A 171 -6.83 -1.10 -10.09
N ASN A 172 -6.82 0.23 -10.01
CA ASN A 172 -5.60 1.02 -10.26
C ASN A 172 -4.53 0.76 -9.19
N ALA A 173 -4.92 0.60 -7.92
CA ALA A 173 -3.97 0.27 -6.86
C ALA A 173 -3.54 -1.21 -6.85
N ALA A 174 -4.37 -2.13 -7.35
CA ALA A 174 -4.08 -3.57 -7.42
C ALA A 174 -2.96 -3.94 -8.41
N TYR A 175 -2.60 -3.03 -9.33
CA TYR A 175 -1.44 -3.21 -10.21
C TYR A 175 -0.80 -1.88 -10.57
N GLN A 176 0.36 -1.61 -9.95
CA GLN A 176 1.11 -0.38 -10.16
C GLN A 176 2.52 -0.72 -10.65
N GLN A 177 2.78 -0.41 -11.93
CA GLN A 177 4.09 -0.65 -12.54
C GLN A 177 4.96 0.60 -12.46
N TYR A 178 6.13 0.47 -11.83
CA TYR A 178 7.13 1.52 -11.77
C TYR A 178 8.39 1.09 -12.52
N SER A 179 9.04 2.06 -13.17
CA SER A 179 10.34 1.85 -13.78
C SER A 179 11.35 2.85 -13.20
N ARG A 180 12.58 2.41 -12.98
CA ARG A 180 13.67 3.29 -12.51
C ARG A 180 15.02 2.84 -12.99
N GLY A 181 15.99 3.75 -12.96
CA GLY A 181 17.40 3.36 -13.08
C GLY A 181 17.82 2.49 -11.89
N GLY A 182 18.30 1.29 -12.18
CA GLY A 182 18.88 0.35 -11.22
C GLY A 182 20.27 0.77 -10.75
N LYS A 183 20.97 -0.12 -10.04
CA LYS A 183 22.34 0.18 -9.61
C LYS A 183 23.30 0.16 -10.80
N PHE A 184 24.10 1.24 -10.93
CA PHE A 184 25.19 1.29 -11.89
C PHE A 184 26.15 0.12 -11.65
N ASN A 185 26.32 -0.74 -12.67
CA ASN A 185 27.14 -1.94 -12.59
C ASN A 185 28.53 -1.78 -13.26
N GLY A 186 28.93 -0.55 -13.57
CA GLY A 186 30.20 -0.24 -14.23
C GLY A 186 30.10 0.01 -15.74
N ALA A 187 29.07 -0.50 -16.42
CA ALA A 187 28.91 -0.37 -17.86
C ALA A 187 27.56 0.25 -18.28
N TYR A 188 26.50 0.04 -17.50
CA TYR A 188 25.18 0.63 -17.75
C TYR A 188 24.37 0.72 -16.45
N VAL A 189 23.23 1.41 -16.53
CA VAL A 189 22.21 1.49 -15.48
C VAL A 189 21.01 0.68 -15.99
N PRO A 190 20.80 -0.58 -15.55
CA PRO A 190 19.63 -1.36 -15.99
C PRO A 190 18.35 -0.62 -15.61
N LEU A 191 17.32 -0.65 -16.44
CA LEU A 191 15.99 -0.24 -16.01
C LEU A 191 15.41 -1.37 -15.14
N GLU A 192 15.17 -1.09 -13.87
CA GLU A 192 14.47 -1.99 -12.95
C GLU A 192 12.97 -1.69 -13.01
N TYR A 193 12.16 -2.74 -12.99
CA TYR A 193 10.70 -2.64 -12.87
C TYR A 193 10.26 -3.22 -11.53
N ASP A 194 9.49 -2.45 -10.76
CA ASP A 194 8.86 -2.88 -9.53
C ASP A 194 7.34 -2.86 -9.74
N VAL A 195 6.63 -3.91 -9.31
CA VAL A 195 5.16 -3.98 -9.32
C VAL A 195 4.68 -3.94 -7.88
N LEU A 196 3.85 -2.95 -7.55
CA LEU A 196 3.13 -2.90 -6.28
C LEU A 196 1.70 -3.37 -6.49
N ASN A 197 1.19 -4.16 -5.56
CA ASN A 197 -0.18 -4.64 -5.54
C ASN A 197 -0.80 -4.25 -4.21
N ALA A 198 -1.98 -3.65 -4.24
CA ALA A 198 -2.83 -3.41 -3.07
C ALA A 198 -4.08 -4.32 -3.13
N GLY A 199 -4.65 -4.61 -1.96
CA GLY A 199 -5.81 -5.49 -1.83
C GLY A 199 -5.45 -6.98 -1.85
N ALA A 200 -6.45 -7.82 -1.63
CA ALA A 200 -6.31 -9.28 -1.58
C ALA A 200 -6.64 -9.96 -2.91
N VAL A 201 -7.27 -9.24 -3.83
CA VAL A 201 -7.71 -9.75 -5.14
C VAL A 201 -6.81 -9.21 -6.26
N PRO A 202 -6.30 -10.07 -7.17
CA PRO A 202 -5.53 -9.64 -8.33
C PRO A 202 -6.27 -8.66 -9.25
N MET A 203 -5.52 -7.80 -9.94
CA MET A 203 -6.08 -6.82 -10.88
C MET A 203 -6.96 -7.46 -11.96
N SER A 204 -6.60 -8.64 -12.48
CA SER A 204 -7.41 -9.35 -13.50
C SER A 204 -8.82 -9.72 -13.02
N GLU A 205 -8.95 -10.03 -11.73
CA GLU A 205 -10.22 -10.38 -11.10
C GLU A 205 -11.09 -9.13 -10.86
N LEU A 206 -10.47 -8.02 -10.43
CA LEU A 206 -11.14 -6.72 -10.35
C LEU A 206 -11.56 -6.20 -11.73
N ALA A 207 -10.72 -6.40 -12.76
CA ALA A 207 -11.04 -6.03 -14.13
C ALA A 207 -12.24 -6.84 -14.67
N PHE A 208 -12.32 -8.13 -14.36
CA PHE A 208 -13.50 -8.95 -14.65
C PHE A 208 -14.75 -8.41 -13.95
N LEU A 209 -14.69 -8.11 -12.66
CA LEU A 209 -15.84 -7.58 -11.90
C LEU A 209 -16.28 -6.19 -12.37
N LEU A 210 -15.36 -5.30 -12.73
CA LEU A 210 -15.68 -4.00 -13.33
C LEU A 210 -16.34 -4.15 -14.70
N ALA A 211 -15.91 -5.11 -15.51
CA ALA A 211 -16.57 -5.43 -16.76
C ALA A 211 -18.00 -5.96 -16.53
N VAL A 212 -18.21 -6.78 -15.50
CA VAL A 212 -19.55 -7.23 -15.08
C VAL A 212 -20.42 -6.03 -14.71
N GLN A 213 -19.91 -5.10 -13.90
CA GLN A 213 -20.63 -3.88 -13.52
C GLN A 213 -21.01 -3.03 -14.74
N ALA A 214 -20.06 -2.77 -15.64
CA ALA A 214 -20.29 -2.00 -16.85
C ALA A 214 -21.35 -2.66 -17.77
N VAL A 215 -21.28 -3.98 -17.98
CA VAL A 215 -22.25 -4.71 -18.80
C VAL A 215 -23.64 -4.74 -18.15
N VAL A 216 -23.74 -4.86 -16.83
CA VAL A 216 -25.03 -4.78 -16.12
C VAL A 216 -25.66 -3.39 -16.27
N ARG A 217 -24.86 -2.33 -16.26
CA ARG A 217 -25.28 -0.94 -16.46
C ARG A 217 -25.51 -0.55 -17.94
N ASP A 218 -25.44 -1.52 -18.86
CA ASP A 218 -25.55 -1.32 -20.31
C ASP A 218 -24.56 -0.28 -20.88
N GLU A 219 -23.33 -0.27 -20.37
CA GLU A 219 -22.26 0.62 -20.82
C GLU A 219 -21.51 0.04 -22.03
N ASP A 220 -21.14 0.91 -22.98
CA ASP A 220 -20.43 0.54 -24.21
C ASP A 220 -18.90 0.70 -24.13
N ALA A 221 -18.41 1.26 -23.02
CA ALA A 221 -16.99 1.51 -22.79
C ALA A 221 -16.59 1.16 -21.36
N PRO A 222 -15.30 0.81 -21.12
CA PRO A 222 -14.79 0.65 -19.76
C PRO A 222 -15.00 1.92 -18.91
N PRO A 223 -15.20 1.77 -17.58
CA PRO A 223 -15.30 2.91 -16.69
C PRO A 223 -14.15 3.90 -16.83
N ALA A 224 -14.46 5.19 -16.73
CA ALA A 224 -13.48 6.26 -16.79
C ALA A 224 -12.44 6.15 -15.66
N GLY A 225 -11.25 6.73 -15.88
CA GLY A 225 -10.18 6.78 -14.88
C GLY A 225 -9.34 5.52 -14.68
N LEU A 226 -9.64 4.42 -15.40
CA LEU A 226 -8.78 3.24 -15.41
C LEU A 226 -7.43 3.51 -16.10
N GLY A 227 -6.36 3.00 -15.50
CA GLY A 227 -5.04 2.93 -16.13
C GLY A 227 -5.05 2.15 -17.44
N GLY A 228 -4.03 2.35 -18.28
CA GLY A 228 -3.96 1.73 -19.62
C GLY A 228 -4.15 0.20 -19.61
N PRO A 229 -3.31 -0.55 -18.86
CA PRO A 229 -3.46 -2.01 -18.76
C PRO A 229 -4.81 -2.45 -18.20
N GLN A 230 -5.30 -1.79 -17.15
CA GLN A 230 -6.58 -2.10 -16.52
C GLN A 230 -7.75 -1.90 -17.50
N ARG A 231 -7.76 -0.78 -18.23
CA ARG A 231 -8.79 -0.46 -19.22
C ARG A 231 -8.84 -1.47 -20.36
N ASP A 232 -7.68 -1.87 -20.87
CA ASP A 232 -7.60 -2.85 -21.96
C ASP A 232 -8.13 -4.23 -21.51
N GLU A 233 -7.87 -4.62 -20.27
CA GLU A 233 -8.36 -5.87 -19.69
C GLU A 233 -9.87 -5.85 -19.43
N VAL A 234 -10.39 -4.75 -18.86
CA VAL A 234 -11.84 -4.55 -18.69
C VAL A 234 -12.56 -4.59 -20.05
N ALA A 235 -12.04 -3.89 -21.06
CA ALA A 235 -12.62 -3.92 -22.41
C ALA A 235 -12.66 -5.35 -23.01
N GLY A 236 -11.61 -6.14 -22.76
CA GLY A 236 -11.56 -7.54 -23.17
C GLY A 236 -12.67 -8.37 -22.52
N TRP A 237 -12.88 -8.18 -21.21
CA TRP A 237 -13.94 -8.87 -20.46
C TRP A 237 -15.35 -8.42 -20.85
N MET A 238 -15.59 -7.12 -21.03
CA MET A 238 -16.90 -6.59 -21.46
C MET A 238 -17.34 -7.25 -22.77
N LYS A 239 -16.42 -7.38 -23.73
CA LYS A 239 -16.69 -8.07 -24.99
C LYS A 239 -17.03 -9.55 -24.77
N ALA A 240 -16.23 -10.26 -23.98
CA ALA A 240 -16.47 -11.68 -23.73
C ALA A 240 -17.82 -11.94 -23.02
N LEU A 241 -18.20 -11.06 -22.10
CA LEU A 241 -19.48 -11.11 -21.40
C LEU A 241 -20.66 -10.78 -22.33
N ALA A 242 -20.52 -9.82 -23.23
CA ALA A 242 -21.51 -9.54 -24.26
C ALA A 242 -21.78 -10.76 -25.16
N ASP A 243 -20.72 -11.46 -25.58
CA ASP A 243 -20.83 -12.70 -26.36
C ASP A 243 -21.47 -13.86 -25.56
N ALA A 244 -21.38 -13.84 -24.23
CA ALA A 244 -21.87 -14.88 -23.33
C ALA A 244 -23.32 -14.67 -22.82
N GLY A 245 -24.06 -13.70 -23.39
CA GLY A 245 -25.45 -13.40 -23.03
C GLY A 245 -25.69 -11.97 -22.51
N GLY A 246 -24.62 -11.21 -22.29
CA GLY A 246 -24.67 -9.78 -21.99
C GLY A 246 -25.40 -9.44 -20.68
N GLN A 247 -26.07 -8.28 -20.68
CA GLN A 247 -26.73 -7.70 -19.51
C GLN A 247 -27.74 -8.65 -18.86
N ALA A 248 -28.64 -9.24 -19.64
CA ALA A 248 -29.74 -10.07 -19.12
C ALA A 248 -29.24 -11.29 -18.34
N ALA A 249 -28.22 -11.99 -18.85
CA ALA A 249 -27.66 -13.17 -18.20
C ALA A 249 -26.93 -12.81 -16.89
N LEU A 250 -26.24 -11.66 -16.86
CA LEU A 250 -25.58 -11.16 -15.66
C LEU A 250 -26.58 -10.68 -14.61
N CYS A 251 -27.62 -9.95 -15.01
CA CYS A 251 -28.70 -9.51 -14.11
C CYS A 251 -29.39 -10.71 -13.44
N GLU A 252 -29.75 -11.75 -14.21
CA GLU A 252 -30.31 -12.99 -13.66
C GLU A 252 -29.36 -13.62 -12.64
N ARG A 253 -28.07 -13.73 -12.98
CA ARG A 253 -27.07 -14.36 -12.12
C ARG A 253 -26.78 -13.58 -10.84
N LEU A 254 -26.86 -12.25 -10.87
CA LEU A 254 -26.65 -11.38 -9.72
C LEU A 254 -27.95 -11.12 -8.92
N GLY A 255 -29.11 -11.58 -9.39
CA GLY A 255 -30.39 -11.32 -8.76
C GLY A 255 -30.87 -9.87 -8.89
N ILE A 256 -30.43 -9.16 -9.94
CA ILE A 256 -30.82 -7.78 -10.24
C ILE A 256 -31.94 -7.80 -11.29
N SER A 257 -32.98 -6.99 -11.12
CA SER A 257 -33.98 -6.86 -12.17
C SER A 257 -33.46 -5.98 -13.30
N ILE A 258 -33.76 -6.33 -14.56
CA ILE A 258 -33.35 -5.52 -15.72
C ILE A 258 -33.90 -4.09 -15.60
N ALA A 259 -35.11 -3.93 -15.05
CA ALA A 259 -35.70 -2.61 -14.83
C ALA A 259 -34.90 -1.74 -13.84
N ASP A 260 -34.31 -2.34 -12.80
CA ASP A 260 -33.42 -1.62 -11.89
C ASP A 260 -32.10 -1.29 -12.58
N ALA A 261 -31.56 -2.20 -13.38
CA ALA A 261 -30.31 -2.01 -14.11
C ALA A 261 -30.40 -0.89 -15.17
N ASP A 262 -31.53 -0.79 -15.86
CA ASP A 262 -31.82 0.24 -16.87
C ASP A 262 -32.13 1.61 -16.24
N ALA A 263 -32.41 1.66 -14.92
CA ALA A 263 -32.60 2.91 -14.22
C ALA A 263 -31.25 3.59 -14.06
N ALA A 264 -30.97 4.58 -14.90
CA ALA A 264 -29.74 5.37 -14.79
C ALA A 264 -29.64 6.00 -13.39
N VAL A 265 -28.65 5.59 -12.61
CA VAL A 265 -28.36 6.15 -11.29
C VAL A 265 -27.05 6.93 -11.35
N SER A 266 -27.15 8.26 -11.35
CA SER A 266 -25.98 9.13 -11.23
C SER A 266 -25.54 9.23 -9.78
N ARG A 267 -24.24 9.30 -9.55
CA ARG A 267 -23.69 9.53 -8.22
C ARG A 267 -24.05 10.94 -7.73
N PRO A 268 -24.32 11.14 -6.42
CA PRO A 268 -24.50 12.49 -5.88
C PRO A 268 -23.30 13.40 -6.19
N GLU A 269 -23.58 14.68 -6.40
CA GLU A 269 -22.52 15.68 -6.61
C GLU A 269 -21.63 15.80 -5.36
N VAL A 270 -20.32 15.81 -5.58
CA VAL A 270 -19.34 15.90 -4.49
C VAL A 270 -19.27 17.34 -3.99
N VAL A 271 -19.69 17.55 -2.75
CA VAL A 271 -19.51 18.82 -2.04
C VAL A 271 -18.29 18.71 -1.12
N PRO A 272 -17.32 19.65 -1.20
CA PRO A 272 -16.17 19.67 -0.29
C PRO A 272 -16.61 19.74 1.17
N PHE A 273 -15.88 19.06 2.06
CA PHE A 273 -16.17 19.17 3.49
C PHE A 273 -15.85 20.59 3.99
N GLU A 274 -16.73 21.15 4.84
CA GLU A 274 -16.52 22.50 5.42
C GLU A 274 -15.51 22.46 6.56
N ASP A 275 -15.40 21.33 7.26
CA ASP A 275 -14.60 21.09 8.47
C ASP A 275 -13.22 20.49 8.16
N VAL A 276 -12.53 21.01 7.14
CA VAL A 276 -11.20 20.50 6.74
C VAL A 276 -10.09 21.27 7.45
N GLU A 277 -9.59 20.67 8.53
CA GLU A 277 -8.36 21.10 9.19
C GLU A 277 -7.26 20.05 8.96
N LEU A 278 -6.28 20.40 8.13
CA LEU A 278 -5.06 19.61 7.99
C LEU A 278 -4.08 20.04 9.07
N GLU A 279 -4.08 19.33 10.20
CA GLU A 279 -3.02 19.47 11.18
C GLU A 279 -1.69 18.94 10.59
N GLU A 280 -0.62 19.73 10.69
CA GLU A 280 0.72 19.22 10.44
C GLU A 280 1.04 18.19 11.53
N ASP A 281 1.24 16.93 11.12
CA ASP A 281 1.69 15.90 12.02
C ASP A 281 3.00 16.35 12.67
N ALA A 282 3.10 16.21 14.00
CA ALA A 282 4.38 16.28 14.66
C ALA A 282 5.33 15.30 13.96
N PRO A 283 6.57 15.71 13.60
CA PRO A 283 7.47 14.85 12.87
C PRO A 283 7.69 13.57 13.66
N VAL A 284 7.25 12.45 13.08
CA VAL A 284 7.42 11.12 13.66
C VAL A 284 8.90 10.91 13.96
N GLN A 285 9.26 10.89 15.25
CA GLN A 285 10.64 10.63 15.67
C GLN A 285 10.97 9.17 15.43
N ARG A 286 11.63 8.90 14.30
CA ARG A 286 12.13 7.57 13.95
C ARG A 286 13.24 7.18 14.92
N ASN A 287 13.18 6.01 15.54
CA ASN A 287 14.32 5.45 16.26
C ASN A 287 15.30 4.84 15.26
N ALA A 288 16.59 4.99 15.52
CA ALA A 288 17.66 4.37 14.76
C ALA A 288 18.83 4.01 15.66
N PHE A 289 19.77 3.23 15.14
CA PHE A 289 20.97 2.80 15.83
C PHE A 289 22.19 3.12 14.99
N ARG A 290 23.31 3.31 15.68
CA ARG A 290 24.63 3.45 15.09
C ARG A 290 25.15 2.05 14.79
N TRP A 291 25.21 1.67 13.51
CA TRP A 291 25.80 0.39 13.10
C TRP A 291 27.18 0.61 12.49
N GLN A 292 28.15 -0.18 12.93
CA GLN A 292 29.53 -0.01 12.52
C GLN A 292 29.79 -0.72 11.19
N THR A 293 30.07 0.04 10.14
CA THR A 293 30.47 -0.51 8.84
C THR A 293 31.96 -0.35 8.61
N ASN A 294 32.56 -1.34 7.96
CA ASN A 294 33.97 -1.31 7.59
C ASN A 294 34.14 -0.57 6.25
N ARG A 295 35.14 0.29 6.13
CA ARG A 295 35.46 1.01 4.88
C ARG A 295 36.37 0.21 3.94
N GLY A 296 36.32 -1.12 3.98
CA GLY A 296 37.21 -1.99 3.18
C GLY A 296 37.14 -1.71 1.68
N GLY A 297 35.95 -1.48 1.12
CA GLY A 297 35.78 -1.14 -0.30
C GLY A 297 36.37 0.23 -0.67
N VAL A 298 36.12 1.26 0.15
CA VAL A 298 36.69 2.60 -0.06
C VAL A 298 38.21 2.58 0.07
N GLY A 299 38.71 1.85 1.07
CA GLY A 299 40.14 1.64 1.27
C GLY A 299 40.80 0.94 0.09
N LEU A 300 40.14 -0.05 -0.52
CA LEU A 300 40.61 -0.72 -1.73
C LEU A 300 40.78 0.29 -2.88
N VAL A 301 39.75 1.09 -3.18
CA VAL A 301 39.79 2.07 -4.28
C VAL A 301 40.88 3.12 -4.05
N ALA A 302 40.93 3.73 -2.85
CA ALA A 302 41.95 4.72 -2.51
C ALA A 302 43.36 4.13 -2.56
N GLY A 303 43.53 2.89 -2.08
CA GLY A 303 44.77 2.15 -2.14
C GLY A 303 45.23 1.87 -3.57
N THR A 304 44.31 1.49 -4.47
CA THR A 304 44.63 1.29 -5.90
C THR A 304 45.11 2.59 -6.54
N VAL A 305 44.41 3.72 -6.32
CA VAL A 305 44.79 5.02 -6.89
C VAL A 305 46.17 5.45 -6.40
N LEU A 306 46.46 5.30 -5.10
CA LEU A 306 47.79 5.58 -4.54
C LEU A 306 48.87 4.65 -5.12
N GLY A 307 48.57 3.36 -5.27
CA GLY A 307 49.48 2.38 -5.87
C GLY A 307 49.83 2.71 -7.32
N ILE A 308 48.83 3.09 -8.12
CA ILE A 308 49.02 3.56 -9.50
C ILE A 308 49.89 4.81 -9.53
N GLY A 309 49.61 5.80 -8.67
CA GLY A 309 50.42 7.02 -8.58
C GLY A 309 51.89 6.73 -8.28
N LEU A 310 52.15 5.77 -7.39
CA LEU A 310 53.51 5.36 -7.01
C LEU A 310 54.24 4.63 -8.16
N ALA A 311 53.51 3.85 -8.98
CA ALA A 311 54.06 3.21 -10.17
C ALA A 311 54.64 4.21 -11.18
N PHE A 312 53.96 5.35 -11.36
CA PHE A 312 54.42 6.40 -12.26
C PHE A 312 55.75 7.03 -11.82
N GLY A 313 56.04 7.05 -10.51
CA GLY A 313 57.29 7.60 -9.97
C GLY A 313 58.48 6.64 -10.02
N VAL A 314 58.24 5.32 -10.03
CA VAL A 314 59.31 4.31 -9.93
C VAL A 314 59.59 3.64 -11.27
N SER A 315 58.56 3.08 -11.92
CA SER A 315 58.69 2.31 -13.16
C SER A 315 57.30 1.90 -13.66
N ARG A 316 57.03 2.17 -14.95
CA ARG A 316 55.77 1.75 -15.60
C ARG A 316 55.59 0.22 -15.60
N GLY A 317 56.68 -0.55 -15.58
CA GLY A 317 56.61 -2.02 -15.56
C GLY A 317 56.12 -2.61 -14.23
N LEU A 318 56.16 -1.84 -13.13
CA LEU A 318 55.71 -2.27 -11.80
C LEU A 318 54.25 -1.90 -11.50
N MET A 319 53.52 -1.32 -12.46
CA MET A 319 52.16 -0.83 -12.26
C MET A 319 51.18 -1.89 -11.73
N PRO A 320 51.12 -3.14 -12.25
CA PRO A 320 50.17 -4.14 -11.75
C PRO A 320 50.43 -4.51 -10.29
N LEU A 321 51.72 -4.66 -9.91
CA LEU A 321 52.12 -5.07 -8.56
C LEU A 321 51.86 -3.96 -7.54
N THR A 322 52.18 -2.72 -7.88
CA THR A 322 51.97 -1.56 -7.00
C THR A 322 50.48 -1.21 -6.86
N ALA A 323 49.70 -1.33 -7.93
CA ALA A 323 48.25 -1.17 -7.88
C ALA A 323 47.60 -2.25 -7.01
N PHE A 324 47.96 -3.52 -7.19
CA PHE A 324 47.42 -4.64 -6.39
C PHE A 324 47.86 -4.58 -4.92
N GLY A 325 49.14 -4.25 -4.67
CA GLY A 325 49.67 -4.05 -3.33
C GLY A 325 49.00 -2.88 -2.61
N GLY A 326 48.81 -1.76 -3.32
CA GLY A 326 48.05 -0.61 -2.84
C GLY A 326 46.59 -0.96 -2.54
N ALA A 327 45.90 -1.64 -3.45
CA ALA A 327 44.52 -2.10 -3.28
C ALA A 327 44.37 -2.99 -2.04
N THR A 328 45.25 -3.98 -1.88
CA THR A 328 45.22 -4.93 -0.77
C THR A 328 45.51 -4.24 0.56
N THR A 329 46.55 -3.40 0.61
CA THR A 329 46.92 -2.64 1.81
C THR A 329 45.81 -1.67 2.22
N GLY A 330 45.27 -0.94 1.25
CA GLY A 330 44.14 -0.04 1.44
C GLY A 330 42.89 -0.77 1.92
N HIS A 331 42.59 -1.95 1.38
CA HIS A 331 41.49 -2.79 1.84
C HIS A 331 41.66 -3.24 3.30
N LEU A 332 42.86 -3.70 3.68
CA LEU A 332 43.16 -4.13 5.05
C LEU A 332 43.07 -2.98 6.06
N ILE A 333 43.62 -1.81 5.73
CA ILE A 333 43.50 -0.60 6.56
C ILE A 333 42.03 -0.17 6.64
N GLY A 334 41.33 -0.12 5.50
CA GLY A 334 39.92 0.24 5.42
C GLY A 334 39.01 -0.69 6.24
N ARG A 335 39.37 -1.97 6.37
CA ARG A 335 38.65 -2.92 7.24
C ARG A 335 38.83 -2.64 8.73
N ARG A 336 39.92 -1.98 9.14
CA ARG A 336 40.15 -1.57 10.54
C ARG A 336 39.43 -0.27 10.89
N VAL A 337 39.19 0.60 9.92
CA VAL A 337 38.45 1.85 10.12
C VAL A 337 36.96 1.57 10.11
N ARG A 338 36.36 1.56 11.31
CA ARG A 338 34.93 1.46 11.50
C ARG A 338 34.29 2.83 11.43
N THR A 339 33.21 2.95 10.66
CA THR A 339 32.43 4.18 10.58
C THR A 339 31.00 3.90 11.01
N PRO A 340 30.49 4.61 12.03
CA PRO A 340 29.10 4.48 12.42
C PRO A 340 28.22 5.06 11.31
N ARG A 341 27.19 4.30 10.94
CA ARG A 341 26.14 4.72 10.04
C ARG A 341 24.81 4.70 10.79
N CYS A 342 23.86 5.49 10.35
CA CYS A 342 22.48 5.40 10.79
C CYS A 342 21.86 4.09 10.25
N SER A 343 21.23 3.29 11.10
CA SER A 343 20.55 2.05 10.69
C SER A 343 19.29 2.31 9.85
N ALA A 344 18.71 3.53 9.91
CA ALA A 344 17.53 3.88 9.13
C ALA A 344 17.86 4.33 7.70
N CYS A 345 18.82 5.24 7.52
CA CYS A 345 19.11 5.84 6.19
C CYS A 345 20.52 5.52 5.65
N ALA A 346 21.27 4.66 6.33
CA ALA A 346 22.66 4.26 6.02
C ALA A 346 23.67 5.42 5.91
N THR A 347 23.30 6.64 6.32
CA THR A 347 24.18 7.81 6.25
C THR A 347 25.22 7.76 7.35
N ILE A 348 26.45 8.20 7.04
CA ILE A 348 27.53 8.30 8.03
C ILE A 348 27.15 9.34 9.08
N VAL A 349 27.23 8.95 10.34
CA VAL A 349 26.94 9.81 11.49
C VAL A 349 28.20 9.98 12.33
N ARG A 350 28.21 10.97 13.24
CA ARG A 350 29.30 11.08 14.22
C ARG A 350 29.15 10.00 15.30
N PRO A 351 30.24 9.51 15.90
CA PRO A 351 30.17 8.48 16.94
C PRO A 351 29.29 8.85 18.15
N ASP A 352 29.23 10.14 18.47
CA ASP A 352 28.51 10.76 19.59
C ASP A 352 27.18 11.40 19.20
N ALA A 353 26.74 11.25 17.94
CA ALA A 353 25.49 11.83 17.48
C ALA A 353 24.28 11.16 18.18
N THR A 354 23.37 11.98 18.71
CA THR A 354 22.07 11.55 19.25
C THR A 354 20.95 11.61 18.22
N THR A 355 21.17 12.28 17.09
CA THR A 355 20.24 12.37 15.95
C THR A 355 20.97 12.22 14.63
N CYS A 356 20.30 11.65 13.63
CA CYS A 356 20.83 11.58 12.27
C CYS A 356 20.56 12.88 11.52
N TRP A 357 21.61 13.58 11.09
CA TRP A 357 21.50 14.85 10.37
C TRP A 357 20.75 14.76 9.02
N ARG A 358 20.64 13.57 8.42
CA ARG A 358 19.97 13.38 7.12
C ARG A 358 18.49 13.03 7.24
N CYS A 359 18.14 12.07 8.10
CA CYS A 359 16.76 11.58 8.21
C CYS A 359 16.05 11.98 9.51
N GLY A 360 16.70 12.74 10.39
CA GLY A 360 16.14 13.19 11.67
C GLY A 360 16.01 12.11 12.75
N ALA A 361 16.28 10.83 12.43
CA ALA A 361 16.08 9.73 13.37
C ALA A 361 16.91 9.88 14.67
N ALA A 362 16.29 9.60 15.82
CA ALA A 362 16.94 9.55 17.12
C ALA A 362 17.83 8.31 17.23
N LEU A 363 19.13 8.50 17.48
CA LEU A 363 20.13 7.43 17.59
C LEU A 363 20.16 6.88 19.03
N ARG A 364 19.44 5.77 19.24
CA ARG A 364 19.16 5.19 20.57
C ARG A 364 20.23 4.23 21.11
N GLY A 365 21.25 3.92 20.32
CA GLY A 365 22.34 3.06 20.75
C GLY A 365 23.24 2.63 19.59
N ASP A 366 24.13 1.68 19.87
CA ASP A 366 25.01 1.07 18.90
C ASP A 366 24.62 -0.41 18.67
N ILE A 367 24.66 -0.87 17.42
CA ILE A 367 24.46 -2.28 17.03
C ILE A 367 25.65 -2.75 16.19
N HIS A 368 25.98 -4.05 16.25
CA HIS A 368 27.11 -4.59 15.49
C HIS A 368 26.75 -4.93 14.05
N SER A 369 25.50 -5.34 13.80
CA SER A 369 24.99 -5.71 12.49
C SER A 369 23.57 -5.15 12.26
N LEU A 370 23.14 -4.97 11.00
CA LEU A 370 21.76 -4.56 10.71
C LEU A 370 20.72 -5.60 11.17
N ASN A 371 21.10 -6.88 11.23
CA ASN A 371 20.21 -7.94 11.67
C ASN A 371 19.85 -7.82 13.17
N GLU A 372 20.69 -7.15 13.97
CA GLU A 372 20.40 -6.85 15.38
C GLU A 372 19.42 -5.69 15.57
N ARG A 373 19.01 -5.01 14.49
CA ARG A 373 18.13 -3.85 14.55
C ARG A 373 16.80 -4.18 15.22
N LEU A 374 16.10 -5.23 14.77
CA LEU A 374 14.79 -5.62 15.30
C LEU A 374 14.86 -5.91 16.80
N VAL A 375 15.83 -6.73 17.22
CA VAL A 375 16.10 -7.04 18.63
C VAL A 375 16.43 -5.78 19.45
N ALA A 376 17.05 -4.77 18.84
CA ALA A 376 17.32 -3.50 19.51
C ALA A 376 16.07 -2.61 19.62
N GLU A 377 15.20 -2.62 18.61
CA GLU A 377 13.89 -1.94 18.63
C GLU A 377 12.97 -2.55 19.69
N GLU A 378 12.81 -3.88 19.72
CA GLU A 378 12.03 -4.60 20.75
C GLU A 378 12.51 -4.28 22.17
N ARG A 379 13.84 -4.20 22.39
CA ARG A 379 14.40 -3.82 23.69
C ARG A 379 14.06 -2.38 24.08
N LEU A 380 13.99 -1.46 23.12
CA LEU A 380 13.56 -0.09 23.39
C LEU A 380 12.07 -0.03 23.72
N GLU A 381 11.24 -0.77 23.00
CA GLU A 381 9.80 -0.83 23.27
C GLU A 381 9.50 -1.40 24.66
N GLN A 382 10.23 -2.44 25.08
CA GLN A 382 10.15 -3.00 26.44
C GLN A 382 10.62 -2.01 27.52
N GLN A 383 11.59 -1.15 27.22
CA GLN A 383 12.04 -0.10 28.15
C GLN A 383 11.09 1.10 28.19
N GLN A 384 10.40 1.38 27.06
CA GLN A 384 9.50 2.51 26.90
C GLN A 384 8.09 2.22 27.38
N SER A 385 7.65 0.96 27.38
CA SER A 385 6.41 0.52 28.03
C SER A 385 6.62 0.59 29.54
N PRO A 386 6.24 1.70 30.21
CA PRO A 386 6.37 1.78 31.65
C PRO A 386 5.38 0.77 32.24
N LYS A 387 5.67 0.25 33.42
CA LYS A 387 4.74 -0.53 34.24
C LYS A 387 3.42 0.24 34.47
N GLN A 388 2.52 0.26 33.51
CA GLN A 388 1.17 0.82 33.64
C GLN A 388 0.27 -0.03 34.55
N HIS A 389 0.81 -1.10 35.14
CA HIS A 389 0.08 -2.03 36.00
C HIS A 389 0.27 -1.83 37.51
N ASP A 390 1.15 -0.93 37.99
CA ASP A 390 1.39 -0.79 39.44
C ASP A 390 0.57 0.33 40.12
N ASP A 391 -0.29 1.09 39.42
CA ASP A 391 -1.11 2.20 39.97
C ASP A 391 -2.63 1.94 40.05
N GLN A 392 -3.09 0.68 39.97
CA GLN A 392 -4.49 0.28 40.24
C GLN A 392 -4.64 -0.59 41.51
N ALA A 393 -3.91 -0.26 42.58
CA ALA A 393 -4.04 -0.90 43.89
C ALA A 393 -4.55 0.09 44.95
#